data_AF-A0A7K3HKL2-F1
#
_entry.id   AF-A0A7K3HKL2-F1
#
_cell.length_a   1.000
_cell.length_b   1.000
_cell.length_c   1.000
_cell.angle_alpha   90.00
_cell.angle_beta   90.00
_cell.angle_gamma   90.00
#
_symmetry.space_group_name_H-M   'P 1'
#
loop_
_entity.id
_entity.type
_entity.pdbx_description
1 polymer ?
#
loop_
_entity_poly.entity_id
_entity_poly.type
_entity_poly.pdbx_seq_one_letter_code
_entity_poly.pdbx_strand_id
1 'polypeptide(L)'
;VDRAARGLARLSLPDLAGYGLPRPETGLYSRAVEGAIPVQDTGLIDAVRSRAVEPVAAVASFDHDKVVLADGSRISPDAVIAATGYRRGLETLVGHLDVLDGRGRPVVHGPRAAAGAPGLYFTGYTNPISGMLRELSLDARRIARRIAKTADRS
;
A
#
# COMPACT_ATOMS: atom_id res chain seq x y z
N VAL A 1 19.64 1.31 6.70
CA VAL A 1 18.55 0.30 6.69
C VAL A 1 18.54 -0.51 5.40
N ASP A 2 18.35 0.10 4.23
CA ASP A 2 18.19 -0.65 2.96
C ASP A 2 19.37 -1.53 2.52
N ARG A 3 20.63 -1.15 2.82
CA ARG A 3 21.79 -2.01 2.52
C ARG A 3 21.78 -3.30 3.35
N ALA A 4 21.48 -3.20 4.64
CA ALA A 4 21.37 -4.36 5.53
C ALA A 4 20.14 -5.22 5.17
N ALA A 5 19.00 -4.59 4.89
CA ALA A 5 17.78 -5.28 4.47
C ALA A 5 17.95 -6.04 3.14
N ARG A 6 18.71 -5.49 2.18
CA ARG A 6 19.06 -6.19 0.94
C ARG A 6 19.93 -7.41 1.19
N GLY A 7 20.94 -7.32 2.05
CA GLY A 7 21.78 -8.46 2.42
C GLY A 7 20.95 -9.59 3.04
N LEU A 8 20.09 -9.26 4.00
CA LEU A 8 19.19 -10.22 4.64
C LEU A 8 18.21 -10.85 3.62
N ALA A 9 17.57 -10.04 2.78
CA ALA A 9 16.65 -10.54 1.75
C ALA A 9 17.35 -11.51 0.77
N ARG A 10 18.61 -11.23 0.39
CA ARG A 10 19.37 -12.12 -0.50
C ARG A 10 19.70 -13.47 0.14
N LEU A 11 19.88 -13.50 1.46
CA LEU A 11 20.17 -14.70 2.23
C LEU A 11 18.90 -15.50 2.58
N SER A 12 17.79 -14.81 2.84
CA SER A 12 16.55 -15.43 3.35
C SER A 12 15.56 -15.82 2.26
N LEU A 13 15.60 -15.20 1.08
CA LEU A 13 14.67 -15.47 -0.01
C LEU A 13 15.41 -16.09 -1.19
N PRO A 14 14.88 -17.13 -1.85
CA PRO A 14 15.47 -17.65 -3.08
C PRO A 14 15.40 -16.61 -4.21
N ASP A 15 16.24 -16.77 -5.22
CA ASP A 15 16.11 -16.00 -6.46
C ASP A 15 15.06 -16.64 -7.36
N LEU A 16 14.02 -15.88 -7.69
CA LEU A 16 12.91 -16.30 -8.54
C LEU A 16 12.95 -15.66 -9.93
N ALA A 17 14.07 -15.00 -10.30
CA ALA A 17 14.23 -14.38 -11.62
C ALA A 17 13.98 -15.36 -12.78
N GLY A 18 14.47 -16.60 -12.66
CA GLY A 18 14.23 -17.67 -13.65
C GLY A 18 12.77 -18.13 -13.75
N TYR A 19 11.90 -17.69 -12.84
CA TYR A 19 10.45 -17.94 -12.83
C TYR A 19 9.65 -16.67 -13.17
N GLY A 20 10.29 -15.60 -13.68
CA GLY A 20 9.62 -14.36 -14.05
C GLY A 20 9.35 -13.40 -12.88
N LEU A 21 9.85 -13.68 -11.67
CA LEU A 21 9.70 -12.82 -10.49
C LEU A 21 11.06 -12.35 -9.97
N PRO A 22 11.72 -11.39 -10.66
CA PRO A 22 13.04 -10.90 -10.25
C PRO A 22 12.98 -10.13 -8.94
N ARG A 23 14.11 -10.11 -8.23
CA ARG A 23 14.24 -9.34 -6.99
C ARG A 23 14.08 -7.83 -7.27
N PRO A 24 13.36 -7.10 -6.41
CA PRO A 24 13.36 -5.64 -6.35
C PRO A 24 14.73 -4.97 -6.46
N GLU A 25 14.84 -3.95 -7.32
CA GLU A 25 16.04 -3.10 -7.40
C GLU A 25 16.15 -2.13 -6.21
N THR A 26 15.01 -1.62 -5.75
CA THR A 26 14.90 -0.70 -4.62
C THR A 26 14.68 -1.43 -3.29
N GLY A 27 15.20 -0.86 -2.20
CA GLY A 27 15.15 -1.47 -0.88
C GLY A 27 13.75 -1.43 -0.25
N LEU A 28 13.52 -2.37 0.68
CA LEU A 28 12.26 -2.55 1.40
C LEU A 28 11.78 -1.26 2.09
N TYR A 29 12.68 -0.54 2.74
CA TYR A 29 12.33 0.67 3.49
C TYR A 29 11.96 1.81 2.54
N SER A 30 12.73 2.01 1.46
CA SER A 30 12.42 3.01 0.43
C SER A 30 11.01 2.77 -0.16
N ARG A 31 10.68 1.52 -0.49
CA ARG A 31 9.34 1.15 -0.99
C ARG A 31 8.23 1.37 0.04
N ALA A 32 8.47 1.03 1.30
CA ALA A 32 7.50 1.25 2.36
C ALA A 32 7.18 2.74 2.55
N VAL A 33 8.19 3.62 2.47
CA VAL A 33 8.01 5.08 2.50
C VAL A 33 7.17 5.58 1.32
N GLU A 34 7.31 4.95 0.15
CA GLU A 34 6.51 5.24 -1.03
C GLU A 34 5.08 4.66 -0.98
N GLY A 35 4.78 3.86 0.04
CA GLY A 35 3.48 3.23 0.27
C GLY A 35 3.37 1.80 -0.27
N ALA A 36 4.45 1.24 -0.83
CA ALA A 36 4.54 -0.15 -1.24
C ALA A 36 4.99 -1.00 -0.04
N ILE A 37 4.02 -1.40 0.78
CA ILE A 37 4.26 -2.24 1.95
C ILE A 37 4.62 -3.66 1.50
N PRO A 38 5.60 -4.32 2.16
CA PRO A 38 6.02 -5.66 1.77
C PRO A 38 4.88 -6.67 1.87
N VAL A 39 4.80 -7.55 0.88
CA VAL A 39 3.91 -8.71 0.91
C VAL A 39 4.46 -9.72 1.92
N GLN A 40 3.62 -10.14 2.85
CA GLN A 40 3.92 -11.20 3.81
C GLN A 40 3.10 -12.42 3.42
N ASP A 41 3.78 -13.44 2.91
CA ASP A 41 3.14 -14.66 2.42
C ASP A 41 4.07 -15.85 2.64
N THR A 42 3.50 -17.00 3.01
CA THR A 42 4.24 -18.23 3.30
C THR A 42 4.14 -19.29 2.20
N GLY A 43 3.35 -19.08 1.15
CA GLY A 43 3.08 -20.06 0.08
C GLY A 43 3.45 -19.62 -1.34
N LEU A 44 3.62 -18.31 -1.59
CA LEU A 44 3.85 -17.77 -2.93
C LEU A 44 5.15 -18.31 -3.55
N ILE A 45 6.21 -18.41 -2.76
CA ILE A 45 7.49 -18.94 -3.24
C ILE A 45 7.33 -20.38 -3.73
N ASP A 46 6.68 -21.24 -2.95
CA ASP A 46 6.49 -22.65 -3.30
C ASP A 46 5.52 -22.81 -4.46
N ALA A 47 4.47 -21.97 -4.54
CA ALA A 47 3.53 -21.95 -5.65
C ALA A 47 4.21 -21.53 -6.97
N VAL A 48 5.11 -20.55 -6.94
CA VAL A 48 5.91 -20.14 -8.11
C VAL A 48 6.90 -21.23 -8.51
N ARG A 49 7.61 -21.84 -7.55
CA ARG A 49 8.59 -22.91 -7.83
C ARG A 49 7.95 -24.17 -8.40
N SER A 50 6.73 -24.51 -7.94
CA SER A 50 5.95 -25.65 -8.44
C SER A 50 5.17 -25.36 -9.73
N ARG A 51 5.23 -24.12 -10.26
CA ARG A 51 4.45 -23.64 -11.42
C ARG A 51 2.92 -23.65 -11.23
N ALA A 52 2.45 -23.78 -9.99
CA ALA A 52 1.03 -23.55 -9.67
C ALA A 52 0.64 -22.07 -9.81
N VAL A 53 1.62 -21.16 -9.64
CA VAL A 53 1.51 -19.72 -9.95
C VAL A 53 2.58 -19.37 -10.96
N GLU A 54 2.18 -18.76 -12.07
CA GLU A 54 3.09 -18.27 -13.10
C GLU A 54 3.06 -16.73 -13.14
N PRO A 55 4.14 -16.06 -12.72
CA PRO A 55 4.31 -14.63 -12.95
C PRO A 55 4.36 -14.34 -14.44
N VAL A 56 3.54 -13.40 -14.90
CA VAL A 56 3.48 -12.98 -16.30
C VAL A 56 3.72 -11.49 -16.44
N ALA A 57 4.01 -11.03 -17.66
CA ALA A 57 4.13 -9.60 -17.94
C ALA A 57 2.82 -8.86 -17.65
N ALA A 58 2.91 -7.54 -17.44
CA ALA A 58 1.75 -6.71 -17.14
C ALA A 58 0.68 -6.81 -18.24
N VAL A 59 -0.58 -6.76 -17.86
CA VAL A 59 -1.69 -6.71 -18.82
C VAL A 59 -1.61 -5.41 -19.62
N ALA A 60 -1.59 -5.53 -20.95
CA ALA A 60 -1.59 -4.40 -21.89
C ALA A 60 -3.01 -4.11 -22.41
N SER A 61 -3.75 -5.15 -22.81
CA SER A 61 -5.13 -5.02 -23.28
C SER A 61 -5.91 -6.34 -23.20
N PHE A 62 -7.22 -6.24 -23.35
CA PHE A 62 -8.11 -7.40 -23.55
C PHE A 62 -8.50 -7.47 -25.03
N ASP A 63 -8.51 -8.67 -25.59
CA ASP A 63 -8.95 -8.97 -26.94
C ASP A 63 -9.86 -10.21 -26.90
N HIS A 64 -11.17 -9.99 -26.86
CA HIS A 64 -12.19 -11.05 -26.72
C HIS A 64 -11.92 -11.94 -25.49
N ASP A 65 -11.59 -13.22 -25.72
CA ASP A 65 -11.26 -14.23 -24.71
C ASP A 65 -9.77 -14.25 -24.34
N LYS A 66 -8.97 -13.31 -24.88
CA LYS A 66 -7.53 -13.22 -24.68
C LYS A 66 -7.16 -11.99 -23.86
N VAL A 67 -6.10 -12.16 -23.06
CA VAL A 67 -5.37 -11.05 -22.44
C VAL A 67 -4.04 -10.90 -23.15
N VAL A 68 -3.80 -9.71 -23.71
CA VAL A 68 -2.52 -9.33 -24.33
C VAL A 68 -1.61 -8.77 -23.25
N LEU A 69 -0.42 -9.32 -23.13
CA LEU A 69 0.57 -8.90 -22.15
C LEU A 69 1.58 -7.92 -22.76
N ALA A 70 2.27 -7.17 -21.90
CA ALA A 70 3.19 -6.11 -22.31
C ALA A 70 4.42 -6.61 -23.09
N ASP A 71 4.74 -7.90 -22.99
CA ASP A 71 5.78 -8.57 -23.80
C ASP A 71 5.25 -9.06 -25.16
N GLY A 72 3.98 -8.80 -25.48
CA GLY A 72 3.31 -9.21 -26.72
C GLY A 72 2.71 -10.61 -26.70
N SER A 73 2.95 -11.40 -25.64
CA SER A 73 2.33 -12.71 -25.47
C SER A 73 0.82 -12.61 -25.19
N ARG A 74 0.10 -13.73 -25.36
CA ARG A 74 -1.35 -13.81 -25.18
C ARG A 74 -1.70 -15.00 -24.31
N ILE A 75 -2.58 -14.79 -23.33
CA ILE A 75 -3.12 -15.85 -22.45
C ILE A 75 -4.65 -15.86 -22.51
N SER A 76 -5.27 -16.96 -22.08
CA SER A 76 -6.73 -17.17 -22.16
C SER A 76 -7.28 -17.66 -20.83
N PRO A 77 -7.35 -16.79 -19.80
CA PRO A 77 -7.85 -17.19 -18.50
C PRO A 77 -9.39 -17.30 -18.51
N ASP A 78 -9.93 -18.26 -17.75
CA ASP A 78 -11.38 -18.37 -17.55
C ASP A 78 -11.95 -17.20 -16.71
N ALA A 79 -11.11 -16.61 -15.86
CA ALA A 79 -11.48 -15.51 -14.98
C ALA A 79 -10.32 -14.53 -14.76
N VAL A 80 -10.65 -13.26 -14.57
CA VAL A 80 -9.70 -12.19 -14.27
C VAL A 80 -10.09 -11.51 -12.97
N ILE A 81 -9.16 -11.45 -12.02
CA ILE A 81 -9.37 -10.84 -10.70
C ILE A 81 -8.51 -9.58 -10.60
N ALA A 82 -9.17 -8.42 -10.50
CA ALA A 82 -8.49 -7.14 -10.32
C ALA A 82 -8.08 -6.92 -8.85
N ALA A 83 -6.92 -7.44 -8.47
CA ALA A 83 -6.34 -7.27 -7.13
C ALA A 83 -5.49 -5.99 -6.99
N THR A 84 -5.92 -4.88 -7.60
CA THR A 84 -5.11 -3.64 -7.75
C THR A 84 -5.22 -2.66 -6.57
N GLY A 85 -5.80 -3.09 -5.44
CA GLY A 85 -5.96 -2.28 -4.24
C GLY A 85 -7.07 -1.23 -4.33
N TYR A 86 -7.01 -0.23 -3.43
CA TYR A 86 -8.05 0.79 -3.25
C TYR A 86 -7.49 2.21 -3.36
N ARG A 87 -8.34 3.14 -3.82
CA ARG A 87 -8.11 4.58 -3.69
C ARG A 87 -8.53 5.05 -2.30
N ARG A 88 -7.90 6.11 -1.77
CA ARG A 88 -8.30 6.69 -0.47
C ARG A 88 -9.72 7.28 -0.52
N GLY A 89 -10.11 7.87 -1.66
CA GLY A 89 -11.47 8.31 -1.91
C GLY A 89 -11.91 9.49 -1.03
N LEU A 90 -10.98 10.34 -0.59
CA LEU A 90 -11.25 11.49 0.26
C LEU A 90 -11.51 12.78 -0.53
N GLU A 91 -11.13 12.80 -1.80
CA GLU A 91 -11.08 14.00 -2.63
C GLU A 91 -12.46 14.64 -2.78
N THR A 92 -13.51 13.84 -2.98
CA THR A 92 -14.89 14.32 -3.10
C THR A 92 -15.48 14.78 -1.77
N LEU A 93 -15.00 14.23 -0.65
CA LEU A 93 -15.54 14.51 0.69
C LEU A 93 -14.91 15.76 1.32
N VAL A 94 -13.58 15.87 1.25
CA VAL A 94 -12.80 16.91 1.96
C VAL A 94 -11.74 17.58 1.09
N GLY A 95 -11.64 17.25 -0.20
CA GLY A 95 -10.60 17.80 -1.07
C GLY A 95 -10.67 19.33 -1.22
N HIS A 96 -11.87 19.90 -1.10
CA HIS A 96 -12.12 21.34 -1.13
C HIS A 96 -11.60 22.11 0.11
N LEU A 97 -11.10 21.41 1.13
CA LEU A 97 -10.57 22.00 2.37
C LEU A 97 -9.04 22.15 2.37
N ASP A 98 -8.37 21.84 1.25
CA ASP A 98 -6.91 21.86 1.12
C ASP A 98 -6.18 21.01 2.19
N VAL A 99 -6.82 19.92 2.62
CA VAL A 99 -6.30 19.01 3.65
C VAL A 99 -5.64 17.74 3.10
N LEU A 100 -5.55 17.59 1.77
CA LEU A 100 -5.00 16.41 1.10
C LEU A 100 -3.75 16.76 0.28
N ASP A 101 -2.77 15.86 0.24
CA ASP A 101 -1.61 15.94 -0.66
C ASP A 101 -1.98 15.55 -2.11
N GLY A 102 -1.04 15.72 -3.03
CA GLY A 102 -1.24 15.36 -4.45
C GLY A 102 -1.49 13.86 -4.72
N ARG A 103 -1.48 13.01 -3.69
CA ARG A 103 -1.83 11.58 -3.75
C ARG A 103 -3.12 11.26 -3.01
N GLY A 104 -3.89 12.27 -2.60
CA GLY A 104 -5.14 12.12 -1.87
C GLY A 104 -4.98 11.70 -0.41
N ARG A 105 -3.78 11.85 0.17
CA ARG A 105 -3.53 11.53 1.59
C ARG A 105 -3.71 12.77 2.45
N PRO A 106 -4.27 12.65 3.65
CA PRO A 106 -4.31 13.77 4.59
C PRO A 106 -2.93 14.34 4.87
N VAL A 107 -2.78 15.67 4.89
CA VAL A 107 -1.51 16.35 5.21
C VAL A 107 -1.22 16.36 6.72
N VAL A 108 -2.24 16.10 7.53
CA VAL A 108 -2.16 15.93 8.98
C VAL A 108 -2.85 14.64 9.42
N HIS A 109 -2.40 14.09 10.55
CA HIS A 109 -2.91 12.82 11.10
C HIS A 109 -3.01 12.87 12.62
N GLY A 110 -3.78 11.92 13.16
CA GLY A 110 -3.92 11.73 14.61
C GLY A 110 -4.58 12.95 15.26
N PRO A 111 -4.06 13.46 16.39
CA PRO A 111 -4.70 14.57 17.12
C PRO A 111 -4.48 15.95 16.48
N ARG A 112 -3.82 16.04 15.32
CA ARG A 112 -3.57 17.30 14.63
C ARG A 112 -4.72 17.60 13.66
N ALA A 113 -5.12 18.86 13.61
CA ALA A 113 -6.06 19.39 12.62
C ALA A 113 -5.32 20.37 11.70
N ALA A 114 -5.77 20.47 10.45
CA ALA A 114 -5.25 21.47 9.52
C ALA A 114 -5.73 22.86 9.97
N ALA A 115 -4.91 23.90 9.74
CA ALA A 115 -5.25 25.25 10.18
C ALA A 115 -6.58 25.75 9.60
N GLY A 116 -6.87 25.41 8.34
CA GLY A 116 -8.13 25.74 7.66
C GLY A 116 -9.32 24.84 7.99
N ALA A 117 -9.12 23.77 8.78
CA ALA A 117 -10.16 22.82 9.14
C ALA A 117 -10.04 22.36 10.60
N PRO A 118 -10.17 23.27 11.58
CA PRO A 118 -10.15 22.91 12.99
C PRO A 118 -11.31 21.95 13.31
N GLY A 119 -11.02 20.90 14.09
CA GLY A 119 -12.01 19.89 14.45
C GLY A 119 -12.13 18.71 13.47
N LEU A 120 -11.51 18.80 12.29
CA LEU A 120 -11.37 17.66 11.38
C LEU A 120 -10.11 16.85 11.73
N TYR A 121 -10.29 15.54 11.92
CA TYR A 121 -9.21 14.61 12.25
C TYR A 121 -9.22 13.41 11.31
N PHE A 122 -8.03 12.97 10.92
CA PHE A 122 -7.84 11.80 10.07
C PHE A 122 -7.17 10.67 10.85
N THR A 123 -7.83 9.51 10.89
CA THR A 123 -7.33 8.30 11.53
C THR A 123 -7.34 7.15 10.53
N GLY A 124 -6.34 6.27 10.57
CA GLY A 124 -6.25 5.11 9.66
C GLY A 124 -5.71 5.40 8.25
N TYR A 125 -5.27 6.63 7.96
CA TYR A 125 -4.68 7.01 6.67
C TYR A 125 -3.14 7.00 6.66
N THR A 126 -2.54 6.18 7.51
CA THR A 126 -1.08 5.98 7.62
C THR A 126 -0.74 4.50 7.47
N ASN A 127 0.50 4.19 7.04
CA ASN A 127 0.99 2.82 6.93
C ASN A 127 2.19 2.60 7.86
N PRO A 128 1.98 2.56 9.19
CA PRO A 128 3.06 2.46 10.15
C PRO A 128 3.63 1.04 10.21
N ILE A 129 4.95 0.92 10.26
CA ILE A 129 5.65 -0.38 10.42
C ILE A 129 5.31 -1.01 11.79
N SER A 130 4.97 -0.20 12.80
CA SER A 130 4.55 -0.65 14.14
C SER A 130 3.19 -1.37 14.17
N GLY A 131 2.44 -1.37 13.06
CA GLY A 131 1.14 -2.02 12.93
C GLY A 131 -0.01 -1.01 12.96
N MET A 132 -0.86 -1.06 11.92
CA MET A 132 -1.95 -0.12 11.70
C MET A 132 -2.96 -0.10 12.85
N LEU A 133 -3.40 -1.27 13.34
CA LEU A 133 -4.40 -1.35 14.41
C LEU A 133 -3.92 -0.73 15.73
N ARG A 134 -2.63 -0.91 16.04
CA ARG A 134 -2.00 -0.31 17.22
C ARG A 134 -2.03 1.21 17.12
N GLU A 135 -1.54 1.76 16.00
CA GLU A 135 -1.51 3.21 15.82
C GLU A 135 -2.91 3.82 15.74
N LEU A 136 -3.87 3.14 15.10
CA LEU A 136 -5.27 3.57 15.06
C LEU A 136 -5.86 3.73 16.48
N SER A 137 -5.61 2.76 17.36
CA SER A 137 -6.05 2.81 18.75
C SER A 137 -5.41 3.96 19.53
N LEU A 138 -4.11 4.19 19.34
CA LEU A 138 -3.40 5.30 19.98
C LEU A 138 -3.92 6.66 19.49
N ASP A 139 -4.10 6.81 18.19
CA ASP A 139 -4.59 8.05 17.58
C ASP A 139 -6.04 8.34 17.96
N ALA A 140 -6.92 7.34 18.01
CA ALA A 140 -8.29 7.49 18.50
C ALA A 140 -8.31 8.09 19.92
N ARG A 141 -7.49 7.56 20.84
CA ARG A 141 -7.38 8.07 22.22
C ARG A 141 -6.81 9.49 22.29
N ARG A 142 -5.90 9.85 21.38
CA ARG A 142 -5.32 11.21 21.32
C ARG A 142 -6.32 12.21 20.75
N ILE A 143 -7.06 11.84 19.70
CA ILE A 143 -8.12 12.64 19.09
C ILE A 143 -9.22 12.90 20.11
N ALA A 144 -9.73 11.87 20.79
CA ALA A 144 -10.77 12.02 21.81
C ALA A 144 -10.36 13.01 22.92
N ARG A 145 -9.13 12.90 23.43
CA ARG A 145 -8.59 13.86 24.42
C ARG A 145 -8.48 15.28 23.87
N ARG A 146 -8.14 15.45 22.59
CA ARG A 146 -8.07 16.76 21.95
C ARG A 146 -9.45 17.39 21.80
N ILE A 147 -10.45 16.60 21.44
CA ILE A 147 -11.85 17.02 21.33
C ILE A 147 -12.37 17.46 22.71
N ALA A 148 -12.23 16.63 23.74
CA ALA A 148 -12.69 16.95 25.09
C ALA A 148 -12.10 18.28 25.63
N LYS A 149 -10.78 18.46 25.50
CA LYS A 149 -10.11 19.71 25.91
C LYS A 149 -10.57 20.96 25.15
N THR A 150 -11.13 20.79 23.95
CA THR A 150 -11.64 21.91 23.15
C THR A 150 -13.07 22.25 23.55
N ALA A 151 -13.89 21.23 23.84
CA ALA A 151 -15.23 21.39 24.37
C ALA A 151 -15.23 22.13 25.71
N ASP A 152 -14.30 21.81 26.62
CA ASP A 152 -14.17 22.47 27.93
C ASP A 152 -13.73 23.96 27.85
N ARG A 153 -13.31 24.44 26.67
CA ARG A 153 -12.84 25.82 26.44
C ARG A 153 -13.79 26.67 25.60
N SER A 154 -14.93 26.10 25.19
CA SER A 154 -15.97 26.73 24.39
C SER A 154 -17.15 27.09 25.28
#